data_AF-A0A353NZY1-F1
#
_entry.id   AF-A0A353NZY1-F1
#
_cell.length_a   1.000
_cell.length_b   1.000
_cell.length_c   1.000
_cell.angle_alpha   90.00
_cell.angle_beta   90.00
_cell.angle_gamma   90.00
#
_symmetry.space_group_name_H-M   'P 1'
#
loop_
_entity.id
_entity.type
_entity.pdbx_description
1 polymer ?
#
loop_
_entity_poly.entity_id
_entity_poly.type
_entity_poly.pdbx_seq_one_letter_code
_entity_poly.pdbx_strand_id
1 'polypeptide(L)' 'MDLYSRRIVGWSMSERIDSQLVMDALKMAVHQRRPVDGLIHHSDRGVQYASEDFQRC' A
#
# COMPACT_ATOMS: atom_id res chain seq x y z
N MET A 1 7.34 1.51 0.30
CA MET A 1 8.50 2.34 -0.11
C MET A 1 8.69 2.16 -1.62
N ASP A 2 9.08 3.21 -2.34
CA ASP A 2 9.57 3.05 -3.71
C ASP A 2 11.00 2.51 -3.70
N LEU A 3 11.23 1.33 -4.27
CA LEU A 3 12.53 0.65 -4.18
C LEU A 3 13.63 1.35 -4.99
N TYR A 4 13.27 1.98 -6.12
CA TYR A 4 14.23 2.68 -6.95
C TYR A 4 14.81 3.91 -6.24
N SER A 5 13.95 4.80 -5.75
CA SER A 5 14.40 6.05 -5.13
C SER A 5 14.57 5.97 -3.61
N ARG A 6 14.22 4.83 -2.97
CA ARG A 6 14.15 4.63 -1.52
C ARG A 6 13.24 5.62 -0.76
N ARG A 7 12.31 6.27 -1.46
CA ARG A 7 11.40 7.25 -0.83
C ARG A 7 10.21 6.52 -0.20
N ILE A 8 9.78 6.99 0.97
CA ILE A 8 8.45 6.70 1.48
C ILE A 8 7.45 7.54 0.67
N VAL A 9 6.46 6.87 0.10
CA VAL A 9 5.56 7.45 -0.92
C VAL A 9 4.10 7.38 -0.53
N GLY A 10 3.79 6.64 0.54
CA GLY A 10 2.47 6.56 1.12
C GLY A 10 2.58 6.03 2.54
N TRP A 11 1.74 6.55 3.41
CA TRP A 11 1.62 6.20 4.82
C TRP A 11 0.19 6.51 5.27
N SER A 12 -0.23 5.86 6.35
CA SER A 12 -1.48 6.19 7.04
C SER A 12 -1.28 5.88 8.53
N MET A 13 -2.06 6.53 9.39
CA MET A 13 -2.00 6.36 10.83
C MET A 13 -3.42 6.22 11.38
N SER A 14 -3.61 5.24 12.26
CA SER A 14 -4.86 4.95 12.95
C SER A 14 -4.54 4.36 14.32
N GLU A 15 -5.49 4.43 15.24
CA GLU A 15 -5.42 3.76 16.54
C GLU A 15 -5.53 2.23 16.40
N ARG A 16 -5.95 1.72 15.23
CA ARG A 16 -6.13 0.30 14.96
C ARG A 16 -5.32 -0.15 13.75
N ILE A 17 -4.77 -1.36 13.83
CA ILE A 17 -4.05 -2.01 12.72
C ILE A 17 -5.01 -2.90 11.92
N ASP A 18 -5.67 -2.30 10.94
CA ASP A 18 -6.66 -2.97 10.09
C ASP A 18 -6.32 -2.85 8.59
N SER A 19 -7.14 -3.49 7.75
CA SER A 19 -6.96 -3.46 6.31
C SER A 19 -7.14 -2.06 5.71
N GLN A 20 -7.96 -1.22 6.33
CA GLN A 20 -8.18 0.15 5.86
C GLN A 20 -6.89 0.97 5.94
N LEU A 21 -6.15 0.83 7.05
CA LEU A 21 -4.87 1.50 7.24
C LEU A 21 -3.88 1.21 6.10
N VAL A 22 -3.74 -0.06 5.69
CA VAL A 22 -2.81 -0.45 4.62
C VAL A 22 -3.33 -0.05 3.23
N MET A 23 -4.64 -0.08 3.00
CA MET A 23 -5.27 0.39 1.77
C MET A 23 -5.06 1.89 1.56
N ASP A 24 -5.21 2.70 2.62
CA ASP A 24 -5.04 4.16 2.52
C ASP A 24 -3.59 4.53 2.21
N ALA A 25 -2.63 3.87 2.86
CA ALA A 25 -1.21 4.05 2.57
C ALA A 25 -0.87 3.67 1.11
N LEU A 26 -1.46 2.57 0.60
CA LEU A 26 -1.26 2.15 -0.80
C LEU A 26 -1.88 3.14 -1.79
N LYS A 27 -3.13 3.57 -1.56
CA LYS A 27 -3.82 4.57 -2.40
C LYS A 27 -3.04 5.87 -2.48
N MET A 28 -2.50 6.35 -1.36
CA MET A 28 -1.62 7.52 -1.33
C MET A 28 -0.37 7.32 -2.20
N ALA A 29 0.31 6.17 -2.07
CA ALA A 29 1.49 5.85 -2.85
C ALA A 29 1.22 5.82 -4.36
N VAL A 30 0.13 5.17 -4.78
CA VAL A 30 -0.30 5.09 -6.18
C VAL A 30 -0.65 6.48 -6.72
N HIS A 31 -1.41 7.28 -5.97
CA HIS A 31 -1.78 8.63 -6.38
C HIS A 31 -0.55 9.54 -6.56
N GLN A 32 0.42 9.46 -5.64
CA GLN A 32 1.63 10.28 -5.70
C GLN A 32 2.57 9.86 -6.84
N ARG A 33 2.70 8.54 -7.10
CA ARG A 33 3.64 8.03 -8.10
C ARG A 33 3.07 7.90 -9.50
N ARG A 34 1.75 7.76 -9.65
CA ARG A 34 1.07 7.53 -10.93
C ARG A 34 1.79 6.47 -11.76
N PRO A 35 1.98 5.26 -11.20
CA PRO A 35 2.77 4.24 -11.88
C PRO A 35 2.10 3.80 -13.18
N VAL A 36 2.92 3.36 -14.13
CA VAL A 36 2.46 2.69 -15.34
C VAL A 36 2.11 1.23 -15.03
N ASP A 37 1.37 0.60 -15.94
CA ASP A 37 1.03 -0.81 -15.85
C ASP A 37 2.27 -1.68 -15.71
N GLY A 38 2.16 -2.74 -14.89
CA GLY A 38 3.25 -3.68 -14.60
C GLY A 38 4.05 -3.37 -13.32
N LEU A 39 3.71 -2.32 -12.56
CA LEU A 39 4.29 -2.12 -11.24
C LEU A 39 3.91 -3.27 -10.29
N ILE A 40 4.92 -3.83 -9.60
CA ILE A 40 4.72 -4.88 -8.60
C ILE A 40 4.65 -4.25 -7.21
N HIS A 41 3.53 -4.46 -6.52
CA HIS A 41 3.43 -4.21 -5.07
C HIS A 41 3.93 -5.45 -4.31
N HIS A 42 4.98 -5.28 -3.51
CA HIS A 42 5.50 -6.32 -2.64
C HIS A 42 5.02 -6.09 -1.20
N SER A 43 4.32 -7.08 -0.63
CA SER A 43 3.94 -7.13 0.78
C SER A 43 4.41 -8.45 1.40
N ASP A 44 4.54 -8.47 2.71
CA ASP A 44 4.82 -9.68 3.50
C ASP A 44 3.61 -10.63 3.59
N ARG A 45 2.47 -10.25 3.01
CA ARG A 45 1.17 -10.94 3.07
C ARG A 45 0.70 -11.24 4.51
N GLY A 46 0.97 -10.34 5.45
CA GLY A 46 0.31 -10.35 6.76
C GLY A 46 -1.22 -10.23 6.67
N VAL A 47 -1.94 -10.44 7.78
CA VAL A 47 -3.41 -10.55 7.79
C VAL A 47 -4.15 -9.37 7.12
N GLN A 48 -3.66 -8.14 7.29
CA GLN A 48 -4.22 -6.95 6.65
C GLN A 48 -4.03 -7.00 5.12
N TYR A 49 -2.83 -7.39 4.67
CA TYR A 49 -2.47 -7.54 3.25
C TYR A 49 -3.06 -8.80 2.59
N ALA A 50 -3.44 -9.79 3.39
CA ALA A 50 -4.10 -11.01 2.92
C ALA A 50 -5.64 -10.88 2.92
N SER A 51 -6.20 -9.81 3.50
CA SER A 51 -7.65 -9.60 3.55
C SER A 51 -8.27 -9.46 2.16
N GLU A 52 -9.55 -9.84 2.02
CA GLU A 52 -10.27 -9.70 0.75
C GLU A 52 -10.38 -8.24 0.31
N ASP A 53 -10.60 -7.33 1.26
CA ASP A 53 -10.69 -5.89 0.97
C ASP A 53 -9.41 -5.36 0.33
N PHE A 54 -8.25 -5.74 0.88
CA PHE A 54 -6.96 -5.35 0.31
C PHE A 54 -6.72 -5.96 -1.07
N GLN A 55 -7.09 -7.23 -1.28
CA GLN A 55 -6.90 -7.90 -2.57
C GLN A 55 -7.78 -7.32 -3.70
N ARG A 56 -8.87 -6.62 -3.35
CA ARG A 56 -9.78 -5.95 -4.28
C ARG A 56 -9.52 -4.44 -4.42
N CYS A 57 -8.53 -3.90 -3.69
CA CYS A 57 -8.21 -2.46 -3.62
C CYS A 57 -7.66 -1.91 -4.94
#